data_AF-A0A090CYD7-F1
#
_entry.id   AF-A0A090CYD7-F1
#
_cell.length_a   1.000
_cell.length_b   1.000
_cell.length_c   1.000
_cell.angle_alpha   90.00
_cell.angle_beta   90.00
_cell.angle_gamma   90.00
#
_symmetry.space_group_name_H-M   'P 1'
#
loop_
_entity.id
_entity.type
_entity.pdbx_description
1 polymer ?
#
loop_
_entity_poly.entity_id
_entity_poly.type
_entity_poly.pdbx_seq_one_letter_code
_entity_poly.pdbx_strand_id
1 'polypeptide(L)' 'MTPWEAINNQYLEIISHQKSVLLKLGRRFVPTLTPDDILQPNDFQELENNPHFRYEEGVLAGIETAYAAFLALKREREA' A
#
# COMPACT_ATOMS: atom_id res chain seq x y z
N MET A 1 18.62 -12.95 -11.77
CA MET A 1 17.59 -12.63 -10.78
C MET A 1 17.35 -13.86 -9.93
N THR A 2 17.59 -13.76 -8.64
CA THR A 2 17.29 -14.82 -7.67
C THR A 2 15.78 -14.92 -7.43
N PRO A 3 15.24 -16.05 -6.93
CA PRO A 3 13.84 -16.14 -6.53
C PRO A 3 13.46 -15.05 -5.51
N TRP A 4 14.37 -14.71 -4.59
CA TRP A 4 14.15 -13.66 -3.60
C TRP A 4 14.00 -12.27 -4.24
N GLU A 5 14.85 -11.93 -5.21
CA GLU A 5 14.77 -10.67 -5.96
C GLU A 5 13.47 -10.59 -6.77
N ALA A 6 13.05 -11.70 -7.41
CA ALA A 6 11.81 -11.75 -8.17
C ALA A 6 10.58 -11.49 -7.28
N ILE A 7 10.48 -12.17 -6.14
CA ILE A 7 9.37 -11.99 -5.19
C ILE A 7 9.38 -10.57 -4.61
N ASN A 8 10.57 -10.03 -4.27
CA ASN A 8 10.69 -8.66 -3.80
C ASN A 8 10.16 -7.65 -4.83
N ASN A 9 10.55 -7.81 -6.09
CA ASN A 9 10.07 -6.93 -7.16
C ASN A 9 8.55 -7.02 -7.35
N GLN A 10 7.98 -8.22 -7.26
CA GLN A 10 6.53 -8.41 -7.33
C GLN A 10 5.79 -7.74 -6.16
N TYR A 11 6.31 -7.81 -4.93
CA TYR A 11 5.73 -7.07 -3.81
C TYR A 11 5.77 -5.55 -4.04
N LEU A 12 6.91 -5.02 -4.50
CA LEU A 12 7.05 -3.59 -4.80
C LEU A 12 6.08 -3.13 -5.90
N GLU A 13 5.89 -3.93 -6.95
CA GLU A 13 4.91 -3.66 -8.00
C GLU A 13 3.47 -3.67 -7.47
N ILE A 14 3.10 -4.67 -6.66
CA ILE A 14 1.76 -4.77 -6.08
C ILE A 14 1.48 -3.60 -5.13
N ILE A 15 2.45 -3.22 -4.28
CA ILE A 15 2.32 -2.07 -3.37
C ILE A 15 2.15 -0.78 -4.18
N SER A 16 2.98 -0.57 -5.20
CA SER A 16 2.89 0.61 -6.08
C SER A 16 1.53 0.69 -6.77
N HIS A 17 1.05 -0.45 -7.29
CA HIS A 17 -0.26 -0.54 -7.91
C HIS A 17 -1.38 -0.19 -6.94
N GLN A 18 -1.38 -0.77 -5.74
CA GLN A 18 -2.41 -0.51 -4.74
C GLN A 18 -2.40 0.96 -4.28
N LYS A 19 -1.23 1.57 -4.11
CA LYS A 19 -1.10 3.02 -3.84
C LYS A 19 -1.73 3.85 -4.96
N SER A 20 -1.56 3.47 -6.22
CA SER A 20 -2.18 4.16 -7.35
C SER A 20 -3.71 4.03 -7.37
N VAL A 21 -4.24 2.86 -7.01
CA VAL A 21 -5.69 2.61 -6.88
C VAL A 21 -6.28 3.50 -5.80
N LEU A 22 -5.62 3.53 -4.64
CA LEU A 22 -6.05 4.30 -3.49
C LEU A 22 -5.98 5.81 -3.76
N LEU A 23 -4.93 6.31 -4.44
CA LEU A 23 -4.85 7.70 -4.91
C LEU A 23 -6.01 8.04 -5.84
N LYS A 24 -6.26 7.17 -6.83
CA LYS A 24 -7.31 7.38 -7.82
C LYS A 24 -8.70 7.38 -7.18
N LEU A 25 -8.92 6.53 -6.18
CA LEU A 25 -10.15 6.49 -5.40
C LEU A 25 -10.28 7.73 -4.52
N GLY A 26 -9.24 8.08 -3.76
CA GLY A 26 -9.21 9.26 -2.90
C GLY A 26 -9.47 10.55 -3.66
N ARG A 27 -8.90 10.70 -4.86
CA ARG A 27 -9.14 11.85 -5.75
C ARG A 27 -10.57 12.00 -6.24
N ARG A 28 -11.43 10.99 -6.10
CA ARG A 28 -12.86 11.12 -6.37
C ARG A 28 -13.58 11.90 -5.26
N PHE A 29 -13.02 11.93 -4.05
CA PHE A 29 -13.58 12.62 -2.89
C PHE A 29 -12.82 13.91 -2.58
N VAL A 30 -11.48 13.86 -2.68
CA VAL A 30 -10.58 15.00 -2.46
C VAL A 30 -9.75 15.23 -3.73
N PRO A 31 -10.20 16.07 -4.68
CA PRO A 31 -9.54 16.21 -5.99
C PRO A 31 -8.07 16.64 -5.93
N THR A 32 -7.67 17.35 -4.88
CA THR A 32 -6.31 17.85 -4.65
C THR A 32 -5.39 16.84 -3.97
N LEU A 33 -5.86 15.62 -3.68
CA LEU A 33 -5.10 14.62 -2.94
C LEU A 33 -3.77 14.28 -3.65
N THR A 34 -2.70 14.32 -2.90
CA THR A 34 -1.34 13.99 -3.34
C THR A 34 -0.98 12.55 -2.93
N PRO A 35 0.08 11.96 -3.53
CA PRO A 35 0.57 10.65 -3.10
C PRO A 35 1.02 10.60 -1.64
N ASP A 36 1.53 11.70 -1.10
CA ASP A 36 1.99 11.77 0.30
C ASP A 36 0.80 11.78 1.28
N ASP A 37 -0.32 12.40 0.89
CA ASP A 37 -1.55 12.44 1.70
C ASP A 37 -2.15 11.05 1.95
N ILE A 38 -1.85 10.07 1.10
CA ILE A 38 -2.26 8.66 1.27
C ILE A 38 -1.63 8.04 2.52
N LEU A 39 -0.48 8.56 2.96
CA LEU A 39 0.18 8.06 4.16
C LEU A 39 -0.56 8.51 5.42
N GLN A 40 -1.38 9.56 5.36
CA GLN A 40 -2.11 10.15 6.48
C GLN A 40 -3.57 10.45 6.09
N PRO A 41 -4.36 9.46 5.67
CA PRO A 41 -5.70 9.71 5.13
C PRO A 41 -6.70 10.19 6.20
N ASN A 42 -6.36 10.07 7.48
CA ASN A 42 -7.16 10.56 8.61
C ASN A 42 -7.19 12.10 8.67
N ASP A 43 -6.30 12.79 7.95
CA ASP A 43 -6.33 14.25 7.82
C ASP A 43 -7.50 14.73 6.92
N PHE A 44 -8.15 13.80 6.20
CA PHE A 44 -9.27 14.06 5.29
C PHE A 44 -10.52 13.34 5.78
N GLN A 45 -11.45 14.09 6.36
CA GLN A 45 -12.70 13.54 6.90
C GLN A 45 -13.53 12.81 5.82
N GLU A 46 -13.42 13.24 4.57
CA GLU A 46 -14.06 12.61 3.41
C GLU A 46 -13.51 11.21 3.10
N LEU A 47 -12.24 10.95 3.45
CA LEU A 47 -11.60 9.65 3.25
C LEU A 47 -11.80 8.75 4.47
N GLU A 48 -11.67 9.30 5.67
CA GLU A 48 -11.87 8.58 6.93
C GLU A 48 -13.28 7.96 7.01
N ASN A 49 -14.30 8.72 6.63
CA ASN A 49 -15.69 8.28 6.69
C ASN A 49 -16.15 7.50 5.44
N ASN A 50 -15.26 7.26 4.47
CA ASN A 50 -15.63 6.57 3.24
C ASN A 50 -15.31 5.07 3.31
N PRO A 51 -16.32 4.18 3.39
CA PRO A 51 -16.09 2.75 3.59
C PRO A 51 -15.33 2.10 2.42
N HIS A 52 -15.50 2.58 1.19
CA HIS A 52 -14.77 2.08 0.03
C HIS A 52 -13.29 2.44 0.12
N PHE A 53 -12.98 3.68 0.52
CA PHE A 53 -11.60 4.11 0.71
C PHE A 53 -10.93 3.35 1.85
N ARG A 54 -11.59 3.24 3.01
CA ARG A 54 -11.08 2.50 4.18
C ARG A 54 -10.84 1.01 3.87
N TYR A 55 -11.66 0.40 3.02
CA TYR A 55 -11.44 -0.96 2.57
C TYR A 55 -10.13 -1.08 1.76
N GLU A 56 -9.94 -0.24 0.75
CA GLU A 56 -8.74 -0.26 -0.09
C GLU A 56 -7.45 0.09 0.68
N GLU A 57 -7.56 0.96 1.69
CA GLU A 57 -6.50 1.25 2.65
C GLU A 57 -6.14 0.01 3.47
N GLY A 58 -7.13 -0.72 3.98
CA GLY A 58 -6.91 -1.99 4.67
C GLY A 58 -6.23 -3.04 3.78
N VAL A 59 -6.57 -3.09 2.49
CA VAL A 59 -5.89 -3.97 1.51
C VAL A 59 -4.42 -3.59 1.38
N LEU A 60 -4.09 -2.30 1.24
CA LEU A 60 -2.70 -1.84 1.21
C LEU A 60 -1.93 -2.24 2.48
N ALA A 61 -2.53 -2.00 3.65
CA ALA A 61 -1.92 -2.36 4.93
C ALA A 61 -1.66 -3.88 5.05
N GLY A 62 -2.58 -4.71 4.53
CA GLY A 62 -2.41 -6.16 4.47
C GLY A 62 -1.24 -6.58 3.58
N ILE A 63 -1.10 -5.97 2.40
CA ILE A 63 0.01 -6.22 1.48
C ILE A 63 1.34 -5.80 2.12
N GLU A 64 1.40 -4.61 2.72
CA GLU A 64 2.62 -4.09 3.38
C GLU A 64 3.01 -4.97 4.59
N THR A 65 2.03 -5.49 5.33
CA THR A 65 2.27 -6.46 6.42
C THR A 65 2.87 -7.76 5.90
N ALA A 66 2.31 -8.32 4.82
CA ALA A 66 2.85 -9.53 4.19
C ALA A 66 4.27 -9.30 3.65
N TYR A 67 4.53 -8.13 3.06
CA TYR A 67 5.86 -7.77 2.58
C TYR A 67 6.88 -7.65 3.73
N ALA A 68 6.50 -7.03 4.85
CA ALA A 68 7.35 -6.96 6.03
C ALA A 68 7.71 -8.36 6.57
N ALA A 69 6.75 -9.28 6.62
CA ALA A 69 6.98 -10.67 7.02
C ALA A 69 7.92 -11.40 6.04
N PHE A 70 7.74 -11.19 4.73
CA PHE A 70 8.65 -11.70 3.70
C PHE A 70 10.09 -11.21 3.89
N LEU A 71 10.29 -9.90 4.12
CA LEU A 71 11.62 -9.33 4.33
C LEU A 71 12.31 -9.89 5.58
N ALA A 72 11.55 -10.08 6.67
CA ALA A 72 12.07 -10.71 7.89
C ALA A 72 12.54 -12.15 7.62
N LEU A 73 11.70 -12.96 6.95
CA LEU A 73 12.03 -14.35 6.60
C LEU A 73 13.23 -14.43 5.65
N LYS A 74 13.30 -13.57 4.65
CA LYS A 74 14.45 -13.50 3.73
C LYS A 74 15.74 -13.24 4.49
N ARG A 75 15.74 -12.26 5.40
CA ARG A 75 16.90 -11.93 6.23
C ARG A 75 17.33 -13.10 7.12
N GLU A 76 16.40 -13.82 7.71
CA GLU A 76 16.69 -15.01 8.54
C GLU A 76 17.30 -16.16 7.73
N ARG A 77 16.96 -16.29 6.45
CA ARG A 77 17.45 -17.35 5.55
C ARG A 77 18.76 -17.00 4.85
N GLU A 78 19.07 -15.72 4.73
CA GLU A 78 20.31 -15.19 4.14
C GLU A 78 21.41 -14.94 5.19
N ALA A 79 21.09 -14.94 6.48
CA ALA A 79 22.03 -14.84 7.60
C ALA A 79 22.67 -16.18 7.95
#